data_AF-R6LWA1-F1
#
_entry.id   AF-R6LWA1-F1
#
_cell.length_a   1.000
_cell.length_b   1.000
_cell.length_c   1.000
_cell.angle_alpha   90.00
_cell.angle_beta   90.00
_cell.angle_gamma   90.00
#
_symmetry.space_group_name_H-M   'P 1'
#
loop_
_entity.id
_entity.type
_entity.pdbx_description
1 polymer ?
#
loop_
_entity_poly.entity_id
_entity_poly.type
_entity_poly.pdbx_seq_one_letter_code
_entity_poly.pdbx_strand_id
1 'polypeptide(L)'
;MIFLSFADIKQNNYNDAVEKMKRIICLTILVVIIKNVIILLDEYDTPMQEAYINGYWEKIVTFTRGFFNSTFKTNPYLERAIMTGITTAEYSAIMKFAMQTSNGSALAGTMSKESIFSDLNNLDIVTTMSQKYETSFGFTEKEVFSVLDEYGLSDRKTEVKEWYDGFTFGNKPDIYNPWSIVSYLDKREIGSYWVDSSSNGLISKLIKTGSAGIKKTMEILLEGGVIEKRIDEQIVYNQIDKKENAIWSLLLASGYLCVVKLRVEGELRKKFIY
;
A
#
# COMPACT_ATOMS: atom_id res chain seq x y z
N MET A 1 -22.04 -7.38 7.17
CA MET A 1 -20.68 -7.11 6.65
C MET A 1 -20.81 -6.10 5.54
N ILE A 2 -19.94 -5.11 5.52
CA ILE A 2 -19.92 -4.00 4.58
C ILE A 2 -18.57 -4.04 3.87
N PHE A 3 -18.58 -3.98 2.54
CA PHE A 3 -17.38 -3.84 1.73
C PHE A 3 -17.33 -2.45 1.11
N LEU A 4 -16.24 -1.73 1.35
CA LEU A 4 -15.93 -0.44 0.78
C LEU A 4 -14.64 -0.62 -0.03
N SER A 5 -14.61 -0.17 -1.28
CA SER A 5 -13.37 -0.11 -2.05
C SER A 5 -13.11 1.32 -2.48
N PHE A 6 -11.88 1.77 -2.29
CA PHE A 6 -11.40 3.09 -2.68
C PHE A 6 -10.60 3.07 -3.99
N ALA A 7 -10.56 1.92 -4.67
CA ALA A 7 -9.82 1.73 -5.92
C ALA A 7 -10.22 2.70 -7.05
N ASP A 8 -11.51 3.05 -7.12
CA ASP A 8 -12.05 3.94 -8.15
C ASP A 8 -11.85 5.44 -7.85
N ILE A 9 -11.18 5.80 -6.75
CA ILE A 9 -10.90 7.19 -6.38
C ILE A 9 -9.60 7.67 -7.08
N LYS A 10 -9.45 7.34 -8.36
CA LYS A 10 -8.45 7.93 -9.26
C LYS A 10 -8.96 9.29 -9.71
N GLN A 11 -8.57 10.37 -9.02
CA GLN A 11 -9.08 11.72 -9.27
C GLN A 11 -8.00 12.80 -9.17
N ASN A 12 -8.07 13.78 -10.07
CA ASN A 12 -7.07 14.85 -10.15
C ASN A 12 -7.36 16.03 -9.21
N ASN A 13 -8.51 16.05 -8.51
CA ASN A 13 -8.86 17.13 -7.60
C ASN A 13 -9.55 16.64 -6.31
N TYR A 14 -9.48 17.49 -5.27
CA TYR A 14 -9.98 17.21 -3.93
C TYR A 14 -11.51 17.04 -3.86
N ASN A 15 -12.28 17.86 -4.58
CA ASN A 15 -13.74 17.85 -4.47
C ASN A 15 -14.29 16.52 -4.99
N ASP A 16 -13.79 16.06 -6.13
CA ASP A 16 -14.21 14.78 -6.74
C ASP A 16 -13.81 13.58 -5.88
N ALA A 17 -12.62 13.62 -5.27
CA ALA A 17 -12.17 12.59 -4.34
C ALA A 17 -13.09 12.50 -3.12
N VAL A 18 -13.43 13.64 -2.52
CA VAL A 18 -14.36 13.72 -1.37
C VAL A 18 -15.77 13.30 -1.76
N GLU A 19 -16.26 13.69 -2.92
CA GLU A 19 -17.60 13.32 -3.39
C GLU A 19 -17.71 11.80 -3.61
N LYS A 20 -16.71 11.17 -4.23
CA LYS A 20 -16.65 9.72 -4.38
C LYS A 20 -16.58 9.00 -3.03
N MET A 21 -15.71 9.45 -2.11
CA MET A 21 -15.66 8.90 -0.76
C MET A 21 -17.01 9.03 -0.07
N LYS A 22 -17.62 10.22 -0.07
CA LYS A 22 -18.96 10.45 0.49
C LYS A 22 -20.02 9.53 -0.13
N ARG A 23 -19.98 9.30 -1.44
CA ARG A 23 -20.92 8.42 -2.13
C ARG A 23 -20.79 6.97 -1.68
N ILE A 24 -19.56 6.46 -1.60
CA ILE A 24 -19.25 5.10 -1.10
C ILE A 24 -19.76 4.93 0.34
N ILE A 25 -19.60 5.97 1.17
CA ILE A 25 -20.05 6.01 2.56
C ILE A 25 -21.59 6.08 2.65
N CYS A 26 -22.24 6.97 1.90
CA CYS A 26 -23.69 7.16 1.93
C CYS A 26 -24.45 5.93 1.42
N LEU A 27 -23.94 5.25 0.37
CA LEU A 27 -24.51 4.00 -0.14
C LEU A 27 -24.50 2.89 0.92
N THR A 28 -23.58 2.97 1.88
CA THR A 28 -23.38 1.99 2.94
C THR A 28 -24.23 2.29 4.17
N ILE A 29 -24.37 3.57 4.55
CA ILE A 29 -25.16 4.00 5.71
C ILE A 29 -26.66 3.73 5.51
N LEU A 30 -27.15 3.65 4.27
CA LEU A 30 -28.56 3.33 3.98
C LEU A 30 -28.96 1.88 4.32
N VAL A 31 -28.00 0.98 4.52
CA VAL A 31 -28.26 -0.45 4.77
C VAL A 31 -28.21 -0.82 6.26
N VAL A 32 -27.72 0.08 7.12
CA VAL A 32 -27.52 -0.22 8.54
C VAL A 32 -28.59 0.43 9.39
N ILE A 33 -29.74 -0.24 9.42
CA ILE A 33 -30.70 -0.02 10.49
C ILE A 33 -30.68 -1.33 11.32
N ILE A 34 -30.27 -1.21 12.59
CA ILE A 34 -30.41 -2.17 13.71
C ILE A 34 -29.38 -3.32 13.90
N LYS A 35 -28.16 -3.32 13.32
CA LYS A 35 -27.16 -4.36 13.65
C LYS A 35 -25.72 -3.88 13.75
N ASN A 36 -24.93 -4.56 14.58
CA ASN A 36 -23.48 -4.47 14.58
C ASN A 36 -22.93 -4.81 13.18
N VAL A 37 -21.88 -4.10 12.77
CA VAL A 37 -21.28 -4.20 11.43
C VAL A 37 -19.80 -4.53 11.48
N ILE A 38 -19.40 -5.38 10.53
CA ILE A 38 -18.00 -5.58 10.15
C ILE A 38 -17.74 -4.79 8.88
N ILE A 39 -16.72 -3.94 8.88
CA ILE A 39 -16.32 -3.12 7.72
C ILE A 39 -15.04 -3.71 7.11
N LEU A 40 -15.05 -3.94 5.81
CA LEU A 40 -13.88 -4.27 5.00
C LEU A 40 -13.63 -3.07 4.10
N LEU A 41 -12.52 -2.35 4.32
CA LEU A 41 -12.13 -1.18 3.53
C LEU A 41 -10.90 -1.53 2.70
N ASP A 42 -11.11 -1.66 1.40
CA ASP A 42 -10.07 -2.01 0.44
C ASP A 42 -9.49 -0.78 -0.26
N GLU A 43 -8.21 -0.87 -0.60
CA GLU A 43 -7.37 0.18 -1.16
C GLU A 43 -7.51 1.52 -0.43
N TYR A 44 -7.52 1.47 0.91
CA TYR A 44 -7.77 2.66 1.71
C TYR A 44 -6.80 3.79 1.36
N ASP A 45 -5.58 3.48 0.91
CA ASP A 45 -4.47 4.38 0.60
C ASP A 45 -4.51 4.99 -0.81
N THR A 46 -5.36 4.52 -1.72
CA THR A 46 -5.51 5.06 -3.09
C THR A 46 -5.79 6.58 -3.12
N PRO A 47 -6.77 7.13 -2.36
CA PRO A 47 -7.00 8.59 -2.32
C PRO A 47 -5.79 9.39 -1.83
N MET A 48 -4.98 8.79 -0.96
CA MET A 48 -3.76 9.40 -0.43
C MET A 48 -2.68 9.46 -1.52
N GLN A 49 -2.49 8.38 -2.27
CA GLN A 49 -1.58 8.34 -3.41
C GLN A 49 -1.92 9.41 -4.45
N GLU A 50 -3.20 9.51 -4.83
CA GLU A 50 -3.69 10.51 -5.78
C GLU A 50 -3.50 11.94 -5.26
N ALA A 51 -3.80 12.18 -3.98
CA ALA A 51 -3.61 13.49 -3.37
C ALA A 51 -2.14 13.92 -3.31
N TYR A 52 -1.23 12.96 -3.13
CA TYR A 52 0.20 13.21 -3.19
C TYR A 52 0.65 13.60 -4.59
N ILE A 53 0.19 12.86 -5.61
CA ILE A 53 0.54 13.12 -7.01
C ILE A 53 0.04 14.51 -7.45
N ASN A 54 -1.19 14.84 -7.08
CA ASN A 54 -1.91 16.03 -7.53
C ASN A 54 -1.84 17.23 -6.57
N GLY A 55 -1.06 17.13 -5.48
CA GLY A 55 -0.76 18.26 -4.60
C GLY A 55 -1.87 18.70 -3.64
N TYR A 56 -2.87 17.86 -3.37
CA TYR A 56 -3.95 18.13 -2.41
C TYR A 56 -3.89 17.27 -1.13
N TRP A 57 -2.73 16.69 -0.86
CA TRP A 57 -2.44 15.80 0.28
C TRP A 57 -2.99 16.29 1.64
N GLU A 58 -2.74 17.55 2.02
CA GLU A 58 -3.14 18.03 3.35
C GLU A 58 -4.66 18.02 3.55
N LYS A 59 -5.40 18.31 2.47
CA LYS A 59 -6.87 18.32 2.49
C LYS A 59 -7.40 16.90 2.59
N ILE A 60 -6.83 15.95 1.84
CA ILE A 60 -7.27 14.56 1.88
C ILE A 60 -6.99 13.94 3.25
N VAL A 61 -5.80 14.17 3.83
CA VAL A 61 -5.45 13.65 5.16
C VAL A 61 -6.42 14.13 6.22
N THR A 62 -6.76 15.43 6.20
CA THR A 62 -7.71 16.01 7.15
C THR A 62 -9.10 15.38 7.02
N PHE A 63 -9.57 15.20 5.78
CA PHE A 63 -10.84 14.54 5.51
C PHE A 63 -10.83 13.07 5.96
N THR A 64 -9.83 12.29 5.54
CA THR A 64 -9.69 10.87 5.86
C THR A 64 -9.62 10.63 7.36
N ARG A 65 -8.94 11.50 8.11
CA ARG A 65 -8.93 11.43 9.59
C ARG A 65 -10.31 11.58 10.19
N GLY A 66 -11.05 12.62 9.79
CA GLY A 66 -12.43 12.83 10.26
C GLY A 66 -13.34 11.65 9.90
N PHE A 67 -13.15 11.11 8.70
CA PHE A 67 -13.86 9.92 8.23
C PHE A 67 -13.52 8.67 9.05
N PHE A 68 -12.24 8.35 9.24
CA PHE A 68 -11.78 7.20 10.01
C PHE A 68 -12.19 7.30 11.48
N ASN A 69 -12.12 8.50 12.08
CA ASN A 69 -12.61 8.72 13.43
C ASN A 69 -14.11 8.38 13.54
N SER A 70 -14.92 8.94 12.63
CA SER A 70 -16.38 8.72 12.61
C SER A 70 -16.76 7.26 12.35
N THR A 71 -15.97 6.56 11.52
CA THR A 71 -16.29 5.21 11.05
C THR A 71 -15.75 4.12 11.97
N PHE A 72 -14.52 4.29 12.47
CA PHE A 72 -13.77 3.26 13.16
C PHE A 72 -13.62 3.48 14.67
N LYS A 73 -13.75 4.73 15.15
CA LYS A 73 -13.59 5.06 16.57
C LYS A 73 -14.91 5.32 17.27
N THR A 74 -15.73 6.20 16.71
CA THR A 74 -16.94 6.71 17.39
C THR A 74 -18.22 6.02 16.92
N ASN A 75 -18.14 5.14 15.92
CA ASN A 75 -19.28 4.36 15.44
C ASN A 75 -19.72 3.30 16.46
N PRO A 76 -20.89 3.46 17.12
CA PRO A 76 -21.34 2.52 18.15
C PRO A 76 -21.78 1.17 17.58
N TYR A 77 -21.97 1.07 16.27
CA TYR A 77 -22.38 -0.16 15.58
C TYR A 77 -21.18 -0.95 15.05
N LEU A 78 -19.96 -0.42 15.14
CA LEU A 78 -18.79 -1.14 14.64
C LEU A 78 -18.41 -2.29 15.58
N GLU A 79 -18.40 -3.50 15.04
CA GLU A 79 -17.88 -4.68 15.73
C GLU A 79 -16.42 -4.93 15.40
N ARG A 80 -16.05 -4.83 14.11
CA ARG A 80 -14.68 -5.00 13.64
C ARG A 80 -14.46 -4.30 12.30
N ALA A 81 -13.24 -3.85 12.05
CA ALA A 81 -12.82 -3.37 10.75
C ALA A 81 -11.56 -4.09 10.27
N ILE A 82 -11.46 -4.29 8.96
CA ILE A 82 -10.24 -4.69 8.26
C ILE A 82 -10.00 -3.64 7.18
N MET A 83 -8.76 -3.17 7.08
CA MET A 83 -8.34 -2.23 6.04
C MET A 83 -7.20 -2.86 5.25
N THR A 84 -7.26 -2.77 3.92
CA THR A 84 -6.21 -3.25 3.01
C THR A 84 -5.74 -2.11 2.13
N GLY A 85 -4.44 -2.13 1.85
CA GLY A 85 -3.74 -1.10 1.09
C GLY A 85 -2.29 -1.51 0.89
N ILE A 86 -1.60 -0.84 -0.03
CA ILE A 86 -0.22 -1.17 -0.38
C ILE A 86 0.75 -0.51 0.60
N THR A 87 0.41 0.70 1.03
CA THR A 87 1.23 1.47 1.95
C THR A 87 0.56 1.54 3.30
N THR A 88 1.33 1.69 4.37
CA THR A 88 0.84 2.31 5.59
C THR A 88 0.95 3.82 5.38
N ALA A 89 -0.16 4.52 5.11
CA ALA A 89 -0.15 5.95 4.80
C ALA A 89 0.18 6.81 6.03
N GLU A 90 1.42 6.69 6.49
CA GLU A 90 1.95 7.48 7.59
C GLU A 90 2.25 8.88 7.10
N TYR A 91 1.79 9.83 7.89
CA TYR A 91 2.09 11.22 7.71
C TYR A 91 2.77 11.73 8.97
N SER A 92 4.00 12.22 8.81
CA SER A 92 4.71 12.93 9.86
C SER A 92 5.24 14.22 9.25
N ALA A 93 4.40 15.25 9.22
CA ALA A 93 4.87 16.59 8.89
C ALA A 93 5.19 17.33 10.19
N ILE A 94 6.47 17.61 10.42
CA ILE A 94 6.90 18.60 11.40
C ILE A 94 6.86 19.95 10.69
N MET A 95 5.75 20.68 10.83
CA MET A 95 5.67 22.07 10.39
C MET A 95 6.28 22.94 11.48
N LYS A 96 7.45 23.52 11.20
CA LYS A 96 8.01 24.62 11.98
C LYS A 96 7.43 25.91 11.43
N PHE A 97 6.66 26.61 12.24
CA PHE A 97 6.12 27.92 11.89
C PHE A 97 6.53 28.93 12.95
N ALA A 98 6.66 30.19 12.55
CA ALA A 98 6.90 31.28 13.48
C ALA A 98 5.61 32.11 13.56
N MET A 99 4.97 32.12 14.73
CA MET A 99 3.87 33.04 15.01
C MET A 99 4.44 34.33 15.59
N GLN A 100 4.07 35.46 14.99
CA GLN A 100 4.40 36.76 15.58
C GLN A 100 3.48 36.99 16.76
N THR A 101 4.06 37.12 17.95
CA THR A 101 3.33 37.44 19.17
C THR A 101 2.95 38.91 19.19
N SER A 102 1.96 39.27 20.01
CA SER A 102 1.47 40.64 20.16
C SER A 102 2.55 41.65 20.60
N ASN A 103 3.66 41.18 21.18
CA ASN A 103 4.80 41.99 21.56
C ASN A 103 5.94 42.00 20.51
N GLY A 104 5.67 41.53 19.29
CA GLY A 104 6.61 41.59 18.16
C GLY A 104 7.72 40.53 18.17
N SER A 105 7.70 39.59 19.11
CA SER A 105 8.61 38.43 19.10
C SER A 105 8.07 37.30 18.22
N ALA A 106 8.94 36.40 17.80
CA ALA A 106 8.56 35.22 17.03
C ALA A 106 8.50 34.00 17.96
N LEU A 107 7.32 33.42 18.14
CA LEU A 107 7.15 32.13 18.78
C LEU A 107 7.30 31.04 17.73
N ALA A 108 8.37 30.25 17.83
CA ALA A 108 8.53 29.06 17.01
C ALA A 108 7.57 27.97 17.51
N GLY A 109 6.53 27.71 16.74
CA GLY A 109 5.63 26.58 16.95
C GLY A 109 6.08 25.38 16.12
N THR A 110 5.97 24.20 16.70
CA THR A 110 6.13 22.95 15.97
C THR A 110 4.79 22.23 15.99
N MET A 111 4.16 22.05 14.83
CA MET A 111 3.02 21.16 14.68
C MET A 111 3.51 19.87 14.04
N SER A 112 3.41 18.76 14.78
CA SER A 112 3.43 17.42 14.20
C SER A 112 2.04 17.15 13.65
N LYS A 113 1.87 17.13 12.33
CA LYS A 113 0.68 16.50 11.76
C LYS A 113 0.88 14.98 11.87
N GLU A 114 0.04 14.37 12.68
CA GLU A 114 0.08 12.94 13.02
C GLU A 114 -0.52 12.08 11.89
N SER A 115 -0.21 10.78 11.92
CA SER A 115 -0.71 9.76 10.98
C SER A 115 -2.24 9.80 10.82
N ILE A 116 -2.77 9.38 9.65
CA ILE A 116 -4.23 9.24 9.46
C ILE A 116 -4.87 8.25 10.46
N PHE A 117 -4.04 7.42 11.08
CA PHE A 117 -4.41 6.41 12.06
C PHE A 117 -4.27 6.87 13.52
N SER A 118 -3.70 8.05 13.80
CA SER A 118 -3.35 8.42 15.18
C SER A 118 -4.55 8.51 16.12
N ASP A 119 -5.74 8.74 15.57
CA ASP A 119 -6.99 8.79 16.33
C ASP A 119 -7.58 7.40 16.60
N LEU A 120 -7.10 6.32 15.97
CA LEU A 120 -7.68 4.99 16.08
C LEU A 120 -7.15 4.22 17.29
N ASN A 121 -8.05 3.48 17.96
CA ASN A 121 -7.71 2.59 19.07
C ASN A 121 -7.58 1.14 18.56
N ASN A 122 -6.72 0.34 19.20
CA ASN A 122 -6.58 -1.11 18.95
C ASN A 122 -6.23 -1.50 17.50
N LEU A 123 -5.43 -0.67 16.81
CA LEU A 123 -4.96 -0.96 15.46
C LEU A 123 -3.86 -2.03 15.50
N ASP A 124 -4.12 -3.19 14.87
CA ASP A 124 -3.13 -4.23 14.61
C ASP A 124 -2.68 -4.10 13.15
N ILE A 125 -1.43 -3.73 12.93
CA ILE A 125 -0.86 -3.53 11.58
C ILE A 125 -0.21 -4.84 11.15
N VAL A 126 -0.72 -5.42 10.05
CA VAL A 126 -0.14 -6.60 9.41
C VAL A 126 0.50 -6.16 8.09
N THR A 127 1.82 -6.29 8.00
CA THR A 127 2.60 -5.96 6.81
C THR A 127 3.02 -7.22 6.06
N THR A 128 3.60 -7.07 4.87
CA THR A 128 4.14 -8.19 4.09
C THR A 128 5.20 -8.98 4.85
N MET A 129 5.95 -8.39 5.78
CA MET A 129 6.95 -9.12 6.57
C MET A 129 6.38 -9.79 7.82
N SER A 130 5.06 -9.71 8.05
CA SER A 130 4.40 -10.41 9.15
C SER A 130 4.21 -11.88 8.83
N GLN A 131 4.36 -12.74 9.85
CA GLN A 131 4.00 -14.17 9.74
C GLN A 131 2.48 -14.40 9.85
N LYS A 132 1.72 -13.40 10.31
CA LYS A 132 0.26 -13.50 10.33
C LYS A 132 -0.25 -13.53 8.89
N TYR A 133 -1.09 -14.54 8.59
CA TYR A 133 -1.78 -14.67 7.30
C TYR A 133 -0.85 -14.85 6.08
N GLU A 134 0.36 -15.36 6.28
CA GLU A 134 1.38 -15.48 5.22
C GLU A 134 0.95 -16.28 3.98
N THR A 135 -0.04 -17.17 4.10
CA THR A 135 -0.62 -17.94 2.98
C THR A 135 -2.00 -17.45 2.55
N SER A 136 -2.52 -16.36 3.13
CA SER A 136 -3.88 -15.89 2.88
C SER A 136 -3.99 -14.78 1.83
N PHE A 137 -2.86 -14.23 1.37
CA PHE A 137 -2.81 -13.11 0.43
C PHE A 137 -2.64 -13.51 -1.04
N GLY A 138 -2.49 -14.80 -1.33
CA GLY A 138 -2.31 -15.31 -2.69
C GLY A 138 -2.33 -16.83 -2.74
N PHE A 139 -1.99 -17.38 -3.90
CA PHE A 139 -1.83 -18.83 -4.06
C PHE A 139 -0.39 -19.24 -3.76
N THR A 140 -0.22 -20.34 -3.05
CA THR A 140 1.11 -20.94 -2.87
C THR A 140 1.59 -21.60 -4.16
N GLU A 141 2.90 -21.71 -4.35
CA GLU A 141 3.48 -22.47 -5.47
C GLU A 141 2.87 -23.85 -5.65
N LYS A 142 2.64 -24.55 -4.53
CA LYS A 142 2.02 -25.88 -4.54
C LYS A 142 0.61 -25.83 -5.15
N GLU A 143 -0.21 -24.85 -4.79
CA GLU A 143 -1.56 -24.69 -5.34
C GLU A 143 -1.51 -24.36 -6.83
N VAL A 144 -0.64 -23.41 -7.23
CA VAL A 144 -0.48 -23.03 -8.64
C VAL A 144 -0.02 -24.21 -9.47
N PHE A 145 1.00 -24.94 -9.03
CA PHE A 145 1.55 -26.08 -9.77
C PHE A 145 0.55 -27.24 -9.86
N SER A 146 -0.25 -27.46 -8.81
CA SER A 146 -1.30 -28.48 -8.83
C SER A 146 -2.38 -28.12 -9.85
N VAL A 147 -2.83 -26.86 -9.89
CA VAL A 147 -3.82 -26.40 -10.86
C VAL A 147 -3.28 -26.45 -12.29
N LEU A 148 -2.01 -26.09 -12.51
CA LEU A 148 -1.38 -26.24 -13.83
C LEU A 148 -1.36 -27.70 -14.29
N ASP A 149 -1.08 -28.65 -13.40
CA ASP A 149 -1.13 -30.08 -13.73
C ASP A 149 -2.55 -30.53 -14.08
N GLU A 150 -3.55 -30.11 -13.31
CA GLU A 150 -4.97 -30.42 -13.58
C GLU A 150 -5.46 -29.88 -14.93
N TYR A 151 -4.91 -28.74 -15.37
CA TYR A 151 -5.22 -28.12 -16.65
C TYR A 151 -4.37 -28.66 -17.82
N GLY A 152 -3.45 -29.60 -17.56
CA GLY A 152 -2.56 -30.18 -18.57
C GLY A 152 -1.46 -29.23 -19.04
N LEU A 153 -1.04 -28.30 -18.19
CA LEU A 153 -0.02 -27.25 -18.43
C LEU A 153 1.25 -27.48 -17.61
N SER A 154 1.58 -28.73 -17.29
CA SER A 154 2.74 -29.09 -16.46
C SER A 154 4.07 -28.58 -17.02
N ASP A 155 4.18 -28.49 -18.34
CA ASP A 155 5.35 -27.97 -19.08
C ASP A 155 5.52 -26.44 -18.95
N ARG A 156 4.49 -25.74 -18.46
CA ARG A 156 4.47 -24.28 -18.33
C ARG A 156 4.85 -23.75 -16.95
N LYS A 157 5.11 -24.63 -15.97
CA LYS A 157 5.44 -24.22 -14.59
C LYS A 157 6.60 -23.22 -14.51
N THR A 158 7.66 -23.45 -15.27
CA THR A 158 8.83 -22.55 -15.30
C THR A 158 8.46 -21.18 -15.85
N GLU A 159 7.71 -21.13 -16.96
CA GLU A 159 7.24 -19.89 -17.59
C GLU A 159 6.33 -19.08 -16.65
N VAL A 160 5.38 -19.76 -16.00
CA VAL A 160 4.49 -19.17 -14.99
C VAL A 160 5.27 -18.64 -13.80
N LYS A 161 6.29 -19.38 -13.34
CA LYS A 161 7.17 -18.92 -12.27
C LYS A 161 7.92 -17.66 -12.69
N GLU A 162 8.56 -17.63 -13.85
CA GLU A 162 9.32 -16.46 -14.30
C GLU A 162 8.47 -15.18 -14.44
N TRP A 163 7.18 -15.30 -14.79
CA TRP A 163 6.30 -14.15 -15.01
C TRP A 163 5.43 -13.73 -13.83
N TYR A 164 5.03 -14.69 -12.99
CA TYR A 164 4.02 -14.47 -11.96
C TYR A 164 4.46 -14.88 -10.56
N ASP A 165 5.66 -15.43 -10.41
CA ASP A 165 6.26 -15.58 -9.10
C ASP A 165 6.47 -14.22 -8.44
N GLY A 166 6.61 -14.28 -7.13
CA GLY A 166 6.90 -13.13 -6.32
C GLY A 166 5.69 -12.69 -5.54
N PHE A 167 5.66 -13.12 -4.30
CA PHE A 167 5.55 -12.31 -3.10
C PHE A 167 6.23 -13.13 -2.01
N THR A 168 6.90 -12.46 -1.07
CA THR A 168 7.32 -13.11 0.17
C THR A 168 6.50 -12.50 1.29
N PHE A 169 5.66 -13.32 1.91
CA PHE A 169 4.91 -12.93 3.09
C PHE A 169 5.52 -13.60 4.32
N GLY A 170 6.01 -12.81 5.28
CA GLY A 170 6.72 -13.33 6.45
C GLY A 170 7.92 -14.18 6.05
N ASN A 171 7.84 -15.49 6.31
CA ASN A 171 8.87 -16.46 5.93
C ASN A 171 8.44 -17.35 4.75
N LYS A 172 7.30 -17.06 4.13
CA LYS A 172 6.72 -17.85 3.05
C LYS A 172 7.02 -17.19 1.70
N PRO A 173 7.97 -17.72 0.92
CA PRO A 173 8.20 -17.29 -0.46
C PRO A 173 7.17 -17.91 -1.41
N ASP A 174 7.28 -17.53 -2.68
CA ASP A 174 6.53 -18.10 -3.81
C ASP A 174 5.00 -18.03 -3.59
N ILE A 175 4.52 -16.85 -3.17
CA ILE A 175 3.09 -16.53 -3.12
C ILE A 175 2.71 -15.78 -4.40
N TYR A 176 1.83 -16.36 -5.19
CA TYR A 176 1.43 -15.89 -6.51
C TYR A 176 0.18 -15.02 -6.42
N ASN A 177 0.16 -13.96 -7.22
CA ASN A 177 -1.02 -13.11 -7.39
C ASN A 177 -2.21 -13.92 -7.97
N PRO A 178 -3.36 -14.00 -7.28
CA PRO A 178 -4.49 -14.78 -7.76
C PRO A 178 -5.02 -14.37 -9.13
N TRP A 179 -5.08 -13.06 -9.40
CA TRP A 179 -5.62 -12.53 -10.66
C TRP A 179 -4.72 -12.87 -11.85
N SER A 180 -3.40 -12.78 -11.68
CA SER A 180 -2.43 -13.18 -12.68
C SER A 180 -2.56 -14.67 -13.03
N ILE A 181 -2.65 -15.54 -12.03
CA ILE A 181 -2.78 -16.99 -12.25
C ILE A 181 -4.12 -17.34 -12.91
N VAL A 182 -5.24 -16.80 -12.41
CA VAL A 182 -6.56 -17.06 -13.02
C VAL A 182 -6.60 -16.56 -14.45
N SER A 183 -6.06 -15.37 -14.73
CA SER A 183 -5.99 -14.82 -16.09
C SER A 183 -5.12 -15.67 -17.02
N TYR A 184 -3.99 -16.18 -16.53
CA TYR A 184 -3.14 -17.09 -17.29
C TYR A 184 -3.86 -18.41 -17.59
N LEU A 185 -4.53 -19.01 -16.61
CA LEU A 185 -5.26 -20.27 -16.80
C LEU A 185 -6.41 -20.13 -17.81
N ASP A 186 -7.10 -18.99 -17.81
CA ASP A 186 -8.17 -18.67 -18.75
C ASP A 186 -7.65 -18.44 -20.17
N LYS A 187 -6.64 -17.57 -20.32
CA LYS A 187 -6.13 -17.13 -21.63
C LYS A 187 -5.07 -18.06 -22.23
N ARG A 188 -4.38 -18.84 -21.39
CA ARG A 188 -3.22 -19.69 -21.74
C ARG A 188 -2.06 -18.94 -22.39
N GLU A 189 -1.98 -17.65 -22.12
CA GLU A 189 -0.97 -16.75 -22.66
C GLU A 189 -0.34 -15.98 -21.52
N ILE A 190 0.92 -15.65 -21.71
CA ILE A 190 1.62 -14.77 -20.80
C ILE A 190 1.22 -13.32 -21.08
N GLY A 191 0.98 -12.57 -20.02
CA GLY A 191 0.61 -11.17 -20.10
C GLY A 191 0.72 -10.45 -18.77
N SER A 192 0.84 -9.13 -18.84
CA SER A 192 0.93 -8.26 -17.66
C SER A 192 -0.47 -8.02 -17.07
N TYR A 193 -1.03 -9.02 -16.40
CA TYR A 193 -2.39 -8.99 -15.85
C TYR A 193 -2.54 -8.12 -14.60
N TRP A 194 -1.42 -7.73 -13.98
CA TRP A 194 -1.35 -6.89 -12.76
C TRP A 194 -0.81 -5.47 -13.05
N VAL A 195 -1.33 -4.79 -14.08
CA VAL A 195 -0.83 -3.47 -14.51
C VAL A 195 -1.75 -2.29 -14.18
N ASP A 196 -3.00 -2.53 -13.76
CA ASP A 196 -4.00 -1.45 -13.61
C ASP A 196 -4.19 -0.90 -12.18
N SER A 197 -3.24 -1.15 -11.25
CA SER A 197 -3.31 -0.65 -9.87
C SER A 197 -2.98 0.85 -9.74
N SER A 198 -3.58 1.52 -8.74
CA SER A 198 -3.38 2.94 -8.41
C SER A 198 -1.92 3.31 -8.09
N SER A 199 -1.14 2.38 -7.55
CA SER A 199 0.27 2.56 -7.18
C SER A 199 1.20 2.90 -8.35
N ASN A 200 0.80 2.59 -9.59
CA ASN A 200 1.65 2.77 -10.77
C ASN A 200 1.91 4.24 -11.12
N GLY A 201 0.96 5.13 -10.82
CA GLY A 201 1.17 6.56 -10.98
C GLY A 201 2.30 7.08 -10.10
N LEU A 202 2.30 6.67 -8.82
CA LEU A 202 3.29 7.08 -7.84
C LEU A 202 4.67 6.50 -8.15
N ILE A 203 4.75 5.20 -8.44
CA ILE A 203 6.00 4.53 -8.82
C ILE A 203 6.57 5.16 -10.09
N SER A 204 5.75 5.38 -11.12
CA SER A 204 6.19 6.02 -12.36
C SER A 204 6.75 7.43 -12.12
N LYS A 205 6.08 8.22 -11.27
CA LYS A 205 6.57 9.55 -10.87
C LYS A 205 7.94 9.44 -10.19
N LEU A 206 8.07 8.56 -9.19
CA LEU A 206 9.32 8.37 -8.43
C LEU A 206 10.49 7.90 -9.29
N ILE A 207 10.26 6.98 -10.23
CA ILE A 207 11.30 6.52 -11.16
C ILE A 207 11.73 7.66 -12.10
N LYS A 208 10.78 8.44 -12.63
CA LYS A 208 11.05 9.55 -13.56
C LYS A 208 11.82 10.69 -12.89
N THR A 209 11.43 11.07 -11.67
CA THR A 209 12.07 12.15 -10.89
C THR A 209 13.25 11.65 -10.05
N GLY A 210 13.50 10.34 -10.03
CA GLY A 210 14.54 9.72 -9.24
C GLY A 210 15.96 10.15 -9.66
N SER A 211 16.90 10.04 -8.72
CA SER A 211 18.31 10.33 -8.95
C SER A 211 18.92 9.40 -10.00
N ALA A 212 20.08 9.77 -10.54
CA ALA A 212 20.85 8.87 -11.42
C ALA A 212 21.17 7.53 -10.74
N GLY A 213 21.34 7.52 -9.40
CA GLY A 213 21.57 6.31 -8.63
C GLY A 213 20.37 5.36 -8.63
N ILE A 214 19.14 5.89 -8.52
CA ILE A 214 17.92 5.08 -8.65
C ILE A 214 17.84 4.45 -10.05
N LYS A 215 18.10 5.24 -11.11
CA LYS A 215 18.05 4.74 -12.49
C LYS A 215 19.06 3.62 -12.75
N LYS A 216 20.29 3.80 -12.29
CA LYS A 216 21.33 2.75 -12.37
C LYS A 216 20.95 1.49 -11.57
N THR A 217 20.30 1.65 -10.42
CA THR A 217 19.83 0.50 -9.63
C THR A 217 18.69 -0.22 -10.34
N MET A 218 17.79 0.50 -11.02
CA MET A 218 16.74 -0.09 -11.85
C MET A 218 17.31 -0.86 -13.03
N GLU A 219 18.38 -0.36 -13.68
CA GLU A 219 19.07 -1.09 -14.77
C GLU A 219 19.57 -2.46 -14.30
N ILE A 220 20.19 -2.53 -13.11
CA ILE A 220 20.65 -3.79 -12.51
C ILE A 220 19.48 -4.78 -12.35
N LEU A 221 18.33 -4.31 -11.86
CA LEU A 221 17.14 -5.15 -11.69
C LEU A 221 16.57 -5.63 -13.03
N LEU A 222 16.52 -4.75 -14.05
CA LEU A 222 16.03 -5.10 -15.38
C LEU A 222 16.93 -6.12 -16.09
N GLU A 223 18.21 -6.18 -15.74
CA GLU A 223 19.17 -7.20 -16.20
C GLU A 223 19.07 -8.52 -15.40
N GLY A 224 18.12 -8.64 -14.46
CA GLY A 224 17.96 -9.81 -13.60
C GLY A 224 18.92 -9.85 -12.40
N GLY A 225 19.57 -8.73 -12.10
CA GLY A 225 20.47 -8.58 -10.96
C GLY A 225 19.74 -8.47 -9.62
N VAL A 226 20.52 -8.53 -8.54
CA VAL A 226 20.05 -8.46 -7.15
C VAL A 226 20.54 -7.16 -6.51
N ILE A 227 19.70 -6.49 -5.71
CA ILE A 227 20.06 -5.23 -5.07
C ILE A 227 19.90 -5.33 -3.56
N GLU A 228 20.88 -4.83 -2.81
CA GLU A 228 20.74 -4.71 -1.37
C GLU A 228 20.17 -3.33 -1.01
N LYS A 229 18.96 -3.30 -0.43
CA LYS A 229 18.33 -2.05 0.02
C LYS A 229 17.69 -2.21 1.39
N ARG A 230 17.71 -1.11 2.15
CA ARG A 230 16.96 -1.01 3.40
C ARG A 230 15.49 -0.77 3.07
N ILE A 231 14.61 -1.55 3.69
CA ILE A 231 13.16 -1.40 3.54
C ILE A 231 12.58 -0.70 4.76
N ASP A 232 11.64 0.19 4.49
CA ASP A 232 10.81 0.85 5.48
C ASP A 232 9.36 0.46 5.20
N GLU A 233 8.81 -0.42 6.03
CA GLU A 233 7.41 -0.87 5.91
C GLU A 233 6.44 0.30 6.18
N GLN A 234 6.93 1.35 6.86
CA GLN A 234 6.21 2.57 7.16
C GLN A 234 6.56 3.68 6.16
N ILE A 235 5.93 3.63 4.98
CA ILE A 235 6.18 4.61 3.93
C ILE A 235 5.54 5.95 4.31
N VAL A 236 6.39 6.91 4.71
CA VAL A 236 5.96 8.28 4.97
C VAL A 236 5.89 9.07 3.67
N TYR A 237 4.68 9.28 3.15
CA TYR A 237 4.44 9.90 1.84
C TYR A 237 5.09 11.28 1.67
N ASN A 238 5.09 12.12 2.70
CA ASN A 238 5.67 13.46 2.60
C ASN A 238 7.22 13.48 2.51
N GLN A 239 7.86 12.32 2.62
CA GLN A 239 9.31 12.13 2.51
C GLN A 239 9.68 11.19 1.36
N ILE A 240 8.70 10.72 0.57
CA ILE A 240 8.92 9.69 -0.44
C ILE A 240 9.88 10.19 -1.56
N ASP A 241 9.79 11.47 -1.95
CA ASP A 241 10.74 12.08 -2.90
C ASP A 241 12.13 12.33 -2.30
N LYS A 242 12.25 12.37 -0.96
CA LYS A 242 13.48 12.71 -0.24
C LYS A 242 14.28 11.48 0.19
N LYS A 243 13.64 10.32 0.28
CA LYS A 243 14.26 9.07 0.72
C LYS A 243 14.36 8.12 -0.46
N GLU A 244 15.56 7.94 -0.99
CA GLU A 244 15.81 6.97 -2.08
C GLU A 244 15.34 5.55 -1.74
N ASN A 245 15.28 5.17 -0.47
CA ASN A 245 14.81 3.84 -0.06
C ASN A 245 13.28 3.66 -0.09
N ALA A 246 12.52 4.76 -0.15
CA ALA A 246 11.07 4.68 -0.13
C ALA A 246 10.51 4.08 -1.44
N ILE A 247 11.18 4.30 -2.57
CA ILE A 247 10.81 3.68 -3.85
C ILE A 247 10.93 2.15 -3.81
N TRP A 248 12.00 1.62 -3.19
CA TRP A 248 12.21 0.17 -3.07
C TRP A 248 11.19 -0.47 -2.14
N SER A 249 10.83 0.24 -1.07
CA SER A 249 9.76 -0.20 -0.15
C SER A 249 8.41 -0.22 -0.85
N LEU A 250 8.12 0.78 -1.69
CA LEU A 250 6.89 0.85 -2.48
C LEU A 250 6.83 -0.23 -3.57
N LEU A 251 7.94 -0.47 -4.28
CA LEU A 251 8.06 -1.51 -5.29
C LEU A 251 7.87 -2.91 -4.67
N LEU A 252 8.47 -3.16 -3.50
CA LEU A 252 8.26 -4.39 -2.74
C LEU A 252 6.79 -4.56 -2.34
N ALA A 253 6.19 -3.53 -1.72
CA ALA A 253 4.81 -3.60 -1.26
C ALA A 253 3.80 -3.76 -2.41
N SER A 254 4.13 -3.25 -3.60
CA SER A 254 3.31 -3.35 -4.81
C SER A 254 3.50 -4.68 -5.56
N GLY A 255 4.45 -5.53 -5.13
CA GLY A 255 4.74 -6.81 -5.78
C GLY A 255 5.68 -6.74 -6.98
N TYR A 256 6.40 -5.64 -7.17
CA TYR A 256 7.38 -5.50 -8.25
C TYR A 256 8.76 -6.07 -7.91
N LEU A 257 9.04 -6.31 -6.62
CA LEU A 257 10.29 -6.90 -6.15
C LEU A 257 10.00 -8.17 -5.34
N CYS A 258 10.80 -9.20 -5.58
CA CYS A 258 10.82 -10.40 -4.74
C CYS A 258 12.01 -10.32 -3.77
N VAL A 259 11.84 -10.84 -2.55
CA VAL A 259 12.91 -10.91 -1.56
C VAL A 259 13.68 -12.20 -1.75
N VAL A 260 14.94 -12.12 -2.12
CA VAL A 260 15.84 -13.27 -2.21
C VAL A 260 16.38 -13.62 -0.83
N LYS A 261 16.74 -12.60 -0.04
CA LYS A 261 17.28 -12.80 1.31
C LYS A 261 16.94 -11.62 2.21
N LEU A 262 16.66 -11.93 3.48
CA LEU A 262 16.46 -10.94 4.54
C LEU A 262 17.68 -10.88 5.47
N ARG A 263 18.19 -9.67 5.72
CA ARG A 263 19.20 -9.40 6.76
C ARG A 263 18.64 -8.40 7.76
N VAL A 264 18.71 -8.75 9.05
CA VAL A 264 18.26 -7.89 10.14
C VAL A 264 19.49 -7.42 10.93
N GLU A 265 19.65 -6.11 11.11
CA GLU A 265 20.80 -5.53 11.79
C GLU A 265 20.43 -4.58 12.94
N GLY A 266 21.23 -4.67 14.02
CA GLY A 266 21.21 -3.76 15.16
C GLY A 266 20.03 -3.94 16.13
N GLU A 267 20.09 -3.25 17.26
CA GLU A 267 19.05 -3.29 18.30
C GLU A 267 17.68 -2.78 17.81
N LEU A 268 17.69 -1.89 16.81
CA LEU A 268 16.48 -1.36 16.16
C LEU A 268 15.90 -2.29 15.07
N ARG A 269 16.44 -3.50 14.91
CA ARG A 269 15.99 -4.52 13.92
C ARG A 269 15.80 -3.94 12.51
N LYS A 270 16.77 -3.17 12.01
CA LYS A 270 16.72 -2.62 10.64
C LYS A 270 16.73 -3.77 9.64
N LYS A 271 15.80 -3.76 8.69
CA LYS A 271 15.65 -4.81 7.67
C LYS A 271 16.28 -4.38 6.35
N PHE A 272 17.19 -5.20 5.85
CA PHE A 272 17.75 -5.12 4.51
C PHE A 272 17.26 -6.31 3.71
N ILE A 273 16.77 -6.05 2.50
CA ILE A 273 16.43 -7.10 1.55
C ILE A 273 17.49 -7.14 0.45
N TYR A 274 17.73 -8.35 -0.03
CA TYR A 274 18.42 -8.64 -1.27
C TYR A 274 17.39 -9.05 -2.31
#